data_AF-A0A7S4AS13-F1
#
_entry.id   AF-A0A7S4AS13-F1
#
_cell.length_a   1.000
_cell.length_b   1.000
_cell.length_c   1.000
_cell.angle_alpha   90.00
_cell.angle_beta   90.00
_cell.angle_gamma   90.00
#
_symmetry.space_group_name_H-M   'P 1'
#
loop_
_entity.id
_entity.type
_entity.pdbx_description
1 polymer ?
#
loop_
_entity_poly.entity_id
_entity_poly.type
_entity_poly.pdbx_seq_one_letter_code
_entity_poly.pdbx_strand_id
1 'polypeptide(L)'
;MFALDLEELDAFRKSIWPLSSWIVQFRERDHLKNGEGLVQHQPQLPAQNTNTNNTFLDDNNNDTIAARILRLVAQKTEGKFQPTLATHRVVILTHLSYYGYNFNPVSFYYVIDRTSNEEQIAAVVGEVSNTPWTEMYCYVLHPDSTDRVKVKVNATATTTMNSQQLTTASTKEKEKATNTTANEHEQPKNTTTTTTTKPLLEKVEYSFPKEFHVSPFMEMDYWYDWTFIGVPGAGADQSFSSSSSMSSPTTITVINTLRRRSTDRVEFTAKLVVDRNSLTPWNIVWQMIRLPIFCLIIQVWIHYQAALLFAKGIVYVPHPQGSETTASTIIATVMIPFFALRDLVAVDKNNNPKGKMA
;
A
#
# COMPACT_ATOMS: atom_id res chain seq x y z
N MET A 1 -8.14 -1.75 -5.26
CA MET A 1 -6.77 -1.73 -5.79
C MET A 1 -6.53 -3.01 -6.58
N PHE A 2 -5.57 -2.98 -7.50
CA PHE A 2 -5.10 -4.12 -8.28
C PHE A 2 -3.75 -4.57 -7.71
N ALA A 3 -3.60 -5.88 -7.52
CA ALA A 3 -2.31 -6.51 -7.29
C ALA A 3 -1.83 -7.05 -8.63
N LEU A 4 -0.74 -6.51 -9.17
CA LEU A 4 -0.20 -6.89 -10.48
C LEU A 4 1.23 -7.41 -10.31
N ASP A 5 1.51 -8.60 -10.83
CA ASP A 5 2.90 -9.01 -11.05
C ASP A 5 3.45 -8.19 -12.22
N LEU A 6 4.53 -7.45 -11.97
CA LEU A 6 5.11 -6.55 -12.96
C LEU A 6 5.76 -7.29 -14.14
N GLU A 7 6.02 -8.59 -14.02
CA GLU A 7 6.49 -9.44 -15.12
C GLU A 7 5.33 -9.95 -16.01
N GLU A 8 4.09 -9.93 -15.50
CA GLU A 8 2.90 -10.41 -16.20
C GLU A 8 2.04 -9.27 -16.81
N LEU A 9 2.58 -8.05 -16.88
CA LEU A 9 1.83 -6.87 -17.35
C LEU A 9 1.24 -7.04 -18.75
N ASP A 10 1.94 -7.72 -19.66
CA ASP A 10 1.45 -7.97 -21.01
C ASP A 10 0.26 -8.94 -21.03
N ALA A 11 0.30 -9.99 -20.19
CA ALA A 11 -0.82 -10.91 -20.03
C ALA A 11 -2.03 -10.19 -19.42
N PHE A 12 -1.80 -9.33 -18.42
CA PHE A 12 -2.83 -8.47 -17.84
C PHE A 12 -3.43 -7.51 -18.89
N ARG A 13 -2.62 -6.83 -19.70
CA ARG A 13 -3.10 -5.91 -20.75
C ARG A 13 -3.98 -6.62 -21.78
N LYS A 14 -3.63 -7.86 -22.12
CA LYS A 14 -4.43 -8.72 -23.02
C LYS A 14 -5.76 -9.15 -22.39
N SER A 15 -5.79 -9.45 -21.09
CA SER A 15 -7.01 -9.92 -20.43
C SER A 15 -8.11 -8.84 -20.31
N ILE A 16 -7.72 -7.56 -20.31
CA ILE A 16 -8.65 -6.42 -20.27
C ILE A 16 -8.87 -5.76 -21.63
N TRP A 17 -8.34 -6.33 -22.72
CA TRP A 17 -8.58 -5.84 -24.07
C TRP A 17 -10.07 -5.99 -24.44
N PRO A 18 -10.69 -5.01 -25.14
CA PRO A 18 -10.10 -3.82 -25.78
C PRO A 18 -9.96 -2.58 -24.90
N LEU A 19 -10.39 -2.66 -23.64
CA LEU A 19 -10.49 -1.50 -22.76
C LEU A 19 -9.11 -0.97 -22.34
N SER A 20 -8.09 -1.85 -22.34
CA SER A 20 -6.68 -1.49 -22.15
C SER A 20 -6.20 -0.42 -23.10
N SER A 21 -6.78 -0.31 -24.28
CA SER A 21 -6.25 0.59 -25.30
C SER A 21 -6.55 2.06 -25.03
N TRP A 22 -7.67 2.39 -24.37
CA TRP A 22 -8.16 3.77 -24.27
C TRP A 22 -8.72 4.17 -22.89
N ILE A 23 -9.26 3.22 -22.12
CA ILE A 23 -10.09 3.56 -20.95
C ILE A 23 -9.34 3.25 -19.66
N VAL A 24 -8.69 2.09 -19.56
CA VAL A 24 -8.03 1.66 -18.33
C VAL A 24 -6.67 1.07 -18.59
N GLN A 25 -5.64 1.65 -17.98
CA GLN A 25 -4.25 1.27 -18.28
C GLN A 25 -3.42 1.21 -17.01
N PHE A 26 -2.58 0.18 -16.92
CA PHE A 26 -1.37 0.30 -16.12
C PHE A 26 -0.32 1.06 -16.94
N ARG A 27 -0.11 2.33 -16.60
CA ARG A 27 0.82 3.23 -17.28
C ARG A 27 2.09 3.37 -16.44
N GLU A 28 3.16 2.71 -16.87
CA GLU A 28 4.45 2.72 -16.18
C GLU A 28 5.00 4.15 -15.98
N ARG A 29 4.76 5.06 -16.93
CA ARG A 29 5.13 6.49 -16.82
C ARG A 29 4.45 7.23 -15.67
N ASP A 30 3.40 6.68 -15.10
CA ASP A 30 2.72 7.30 -13.95
C ASP A 30 3.35 6.92 -12.61
N HIS A 31 4.36 6.05 -12.63
CA HIS A 31 5.08 5.53 -11.48
C HIS A 31 6.56 5.93 -11.50
N LEU A 32 7.19 6.05 -10.33
CA LEU A 32 8.60 6.46 -10.18
C LEU A 32 8.97 7.72 -11.02
N LYS A 33 8.10 8.73 -11.01
CA LYS A 33 8.23 9.97 -11.81
C LYS A 33 9.42 10.84 -11.42
N ASN A 34 9.92 10.67 -10.20
CA ASN A 34 11.08 11.36 -9.66
C ASN A 34 12.42 10.86 -10.25
N GLY A 35 12.38 9.86 -11.14
CA GLY A 35 13.59 9.31 -11.78
C GLY A 35 14.37 8.34 -10.89
N GLU A 36 13.83 7.96 -9.73
CA GLU A 36 14.46 6.96 -8.88
C GLU A 36 14.53 5.60 -9.57
N GLY A 37 15.60 4.86 -9.26
CA GLY A 37 15.85 3.54 -9.83
C GLY A 37 16.22 3.55 -11.32
N LEU A 38 16.42 4.70 -11.97
CA LEU A 38 16.94 4.76 -13.35
C LEU A 38 18.42 4.31 -13.41
N VAL A 39 18.83 3.81 -14.58
CA VAL A 39 20.25 3.56 -14.85
C VAL A 39 20.99 4.89 -14.85
N GLN A 40 21.94 5.08 -13.93
CA GLN A 40 22.82 6.24 -13.97
C GLN A 40 23.81 6.05 -15.13
N HIS A 41 23.63 6.79 -16.22
CA HIS A 41 24.71 6.94 -17.21
C HIS A 41 25.83 7.75 -16.54
N GLN A 42 26.95 7.11 -16.28
CA GLN A 42 28.16 7.78 -15.83
C GLN A 42 28.55 8.85 -16.88
N PRO A 43 28.91 10.09 -16.50
CA PRO A 43 29.32 11.09 -17.48
C PRO A 43 30.58 10.59 -18.18
N GLN A 44 30.48 10.23 -19.44
CA GLN A 44 31.65 9.97 -20.26
C GLN A 44 32.39 11.31 -20.47
N LEU A 45 33.71 11.30 -20.25
CA LEU A 45 34.62 12.39 -20.63
C LEU A 45 34.34 12.84 -22.08
N PRO A 46 34.51 14.12 -22.42
CA PRO A 46 34.02 14.68 -23.67
C PRO A 46 34.76 14.06 -24.86
N ALA A 47 34.13 13.09 -25.51
CA ALA A 47 34.55 12.57 -26.80
C ALA A 47 34.01 13.47 -27.92
N GLN A 48 34.89 13.75 -28.87
CA GLN A 48 34.72 14.77 -29.89
C GLN A 48 33.48 14.56 -30.78
N ASN A 49 32.79 15.69 -30.98
CA ASN A 49 31.99 16.09 -32.11
C ASN A 49 31.92 15.10 -33.30
N THR A 50 30.85 14.31 -33.35
CA THR A 50 30.30 13.83 -34.62
C THR A 50 28.80 14.04 -34.62
N ASN A 51 28.36 14.97 -35.47
CA ASN A 51 26.97 15.19 -35.84
C ASN A 51 26.38 13.92 -36.44
N THR A 52 25.51 13.23 -35.71
CA THR A 52 24.49 12.35 -36.27
C THR A 52 23.22 12.49 -35.44
N ASN A 53 22.13 12.77 -36.13
CA ASN A 53 20.80 13.03 -35.61
C ASN A 53 20.39 11.99 -34.56
N ASN A 54 20.10 12.45 -33.33
CA ASN A 54 19.58 11.64 -32.23
C ASN A 54 18.14 11.18 -32.53
N THR A 55 17.99 10.13 -33.33
CA THR A 55 16.96 9.13 -33.07
C THR A 55 17.40 8.37 -31.83
N PHE A 56 16.72 8.61 -30.71
CA PHE A 56 16.82 7.85 -29.48
C PHE A 56 16.44 6.37 -29.76
N LEU A 57 17.45 5.57 -30.11
CA LEU A 57 17.43 4.10 -30.07
C LEU A 57 17.24 3.73 -28.59
N ASP A 58 16.19 3.04 -28.13
CA ASP A 58 15.76 1.67 -28.47
C ASP A 58 16.95 0.71 -28.57
N ASP A 59 17.45 0.29 -27.40
CA ASP A 59 18.02 -1.05 -27.24
C ASP A 59 17.99 -1.54 -25.77
N ASN A 60 17.36 -2.69 -25.59
CA ASN A 60 17.46 -3.66 -24.48
C ASN A 60 16.66 -3.43 -23.18
N ASN A 61 15.39 -3.86 -23.18
CA ASN A 61 14.66 -4.77 -22.25
C ASN A 61 14.94 -4.78 -20.70
N ASN A 62 15.81 -3.93 -20.16
CA ASN A 62 16.36 -3.98 -18.81
C ASN A 62 15.95 -2.80 -17.91
N ASP A 63 15.13 -1.88 -18.42
CA ASP A 63 14.58 -0.77 -17.63
C ASP A 63 13.06 -0.90 -17.42
N THR A 64 12.60 -2.13 -17.27
CA THR A 64 11.23 -2.39 -16.80
C THR A 64 11.04 -1.76 -15.41
N ILE A 65 9.79 -1.41 -15.08
CA ILE A 65 9.48 -0.87 -13.75
C ILE A 65 9.90 -1.83 -12.62
N ALA A 66 9.81 -3.15 -12.82
CA ALA A 66 10.31 -4.14 -11.88
C ALA A 66 11.83 -4.01 -11.67
N ALA A 67 12.61 -3.96 -12.75
CA ALA A 67 14.06 -3.78 -12.68
C ALA A 67 14.45 -2.46 -12.00
N ARG A 68 13.70 -1.38 -12.26
CA ARG A 68 13.89 -0.07 -11.60
C ARG A 68 13.66 -0.15 -10.09
N ILE A 69 12.61 -0.83 -9.64
CA ILE A 69 12.35 -1.05 -8.21
C ILE A 69 13.47 -1.85 -7.56
N LEU A 70 13.90 -2.96 -8.16
CA LEU A 70 15.00 -3.77 -7.62
C LEU A 70 16.31 -2.97 -7.52
N ARG A 71 16.61 -2.14 -8.54
CA ARG A 71 17.76 -1.23 -8.54
C ARG A 71 17.65 -0.18 -7.45
N LEU A 72 16.47 0.43 -7.27
CA LEU A 72 16.21 1.39 -6.20
C LEU A 72 16.45 0.76 -4.83
N VAL A 73 15.96 -0.47 -4.61
CA VAL A 73 16.19 -1.21 -3.37
C VAL A 73 17.68 -1.48 -3.16
N ALA A 74 18.42 -1.89 -4.19
CA ALA A 74 19.87 -2.08 -4.09
C ALA A 74 20.62 -0.78 -3.78
N GLN A 75 20.24 0.33 -4.40
CA GLN A 75 20.81 1.65 -4.14
C GLN A 75 20.57 2.12 -2.71
N LYS A 76 19.31 2.02 -2.24
CA LYS A 76 18.89 2.42 -0.89
C LYS A 76 19.39 1.49 0.21
N THR A 77 19.90 0.31 -0.13
CA THR A 77 20.57 -0.60 0.81
C THR A 77 22.10 -0.56 0.69
N GLU A 78 22.64 0.42 -0.04
CA GLU A 78 24.09 0.60 -0.25
C GLU A 78 24.76 -0.66 -0.86
N GLY A 79 24.00 -1.43 -1.63
CA GLY A 79 24.46 -2.69 -2.24
C GLY A 79 24.54 -3.89 -1.29
N LYS A 80 24.11 -3.76 -0.04
CA LYS A 80 24.07 -4.90 0.92
C LYS A 80 23.03 -5.95 0.51
N PHE A 81 21.91 -5.49 -0.06
CA PHE A 81 20.88 -6.34 -0.62
C PHE A 81 20.74 -6.08 -2.12
N GLN A 82 20.98 -7.10 -2.95
CA GLN A 82 21.05 -6.97 -4.41
C GLN A 82 20.05 -7.91 -5.09
N PRO A 83 18.74 -7.61 -5.02
CA PRO A 83 17.74 -8.43 -5.65
C PRO A 83 17.81 -8.29 -7.18
N THR A 84 17.53 -9.40 -7.88
CA THR A 84 17.49 -9.46 -9.35
C THR A 84 16.18 -10.10 -9.81
N LEU A 85 15.77 -9.86 -11.07
CA LEU A 85 14.56 -10.49 -11.63
C LEU A 85 14.63 -12.04 -11.65
N ALA A 86 15.84 -12.60 -11.59
CA ALA A 86 16.05 -14.04 -11.49
C ALA A 86 15.79 -14.60 -10.08
N THR A 87 15.94 -13.78 -9.04
CA THR A 87 15.83 -14.20 -7.63
C THR A 87 14.55 -13.70 -6.98
N HIS A 88 13.99 -12.60 -7.47
CA HIS A 88 12.84 -11.94 -6.87
C HIS A 88 11.84 -11.51 -7.95
N ARG A 89 10.56 -11.50 -7.60
CA ARG A 89 9.52 -10.77 -8.35
C ARG A 89 9.12 -9.50 -7.65
N VAL A 90 8.48 -8.60 -8.42
CA VAL A 90 7.88 -7.39 -7.89
C VAL A 90 6.39 -7.41 -8.16
N VAL A 91 5.59 -7.44 -7.09
CA VAL A 91 4.13 -7.30 -7.17
C VAL A 91 3.74 -5.91 -6.69
N ILE A 92 2.99 -5.16 -7.49
CA ILE A 92 2.51 -3.82 -7.13
C ILE A 92 1.05 -3.88 -6.67
N LEU A 93 0.73 -3.21 -5.56
CA LEU A 93 -0.62 -2.89 -5.13
C LEU A 93 -0.92 -1.41 -5.41
N THR A 94 -1.79 -1.15 -6.40
CA THR A 94 -2.04 0.21 -6.90
C THR A 94 -3.44 0.38 -7.53
N HIS A 95 -3.86 1.60 -7.85
CA HIS A 95 -4.90 1.84 -8.85
C HIS A 95 -4.30 1.99 -10.26
N LEU A 96 -5.13 1.71 -11.26
CA LEU A 96 -4.84 1.92 -12.67
C LEU A 96 -5.15 3.36 -13.07
N SER A 97 -4.66 3.79 -14.23
CA SER A 97 -5.12 5.00 -14.88
C SER A 97 -6.51 4.75 -15.48
N TYR A 98 -7.46 5.66 -15.24
CA TYR A 98 -8.80 5.66 -15.83
C TYR A 98 -9.00 6.92 -16.65
N TYR A 99 -9.39 6.80 -17.93
CA TYR A 99 -9.55 7.93 -18.86
C TYR A 99 -8.33 8.86 -18.91
N GLY A 100 -7.13 8.25 -18.86
CA GLY A 100 -5.85 8.97 -18.88
C GLY A 100 -5.43 9.63 -17.57
N TYR A 101 -6.25 9.56 -16.52
CA TYR A 101 -5.99 10.11 -15.21
C TYR A 101 -5.67 9.01 -14.19
N ASN A 102 -4.56 9.16 -13.48
CA ASN A 102 -4.11 8.22 -12.45
C ASN A 102 -4.11 8.90 -11.07
N PHE A 103 -4.76 8.29 -10.09
CA PHE A 103 -4.87 8.79 -8.72
C PHE A 103 -4.43 7.72 -7.73
N ASN A 104 -3.16 7.80 -7.32
CA ASN A 104 -2.54 6.93 -6.34
C ASN A 104 -1.86 7.78 -5.25
N PRO A 105 -2.53 8.08 -4.13
CA PRO A 105 -1.86 8.74 -3.00
C PRO A 105 -0.71 7.88 -2.44
N VAL A 106 -0.85 6.56 -2.56
CA VAL A 106 0.22 5.59 -2.28
C VAL A 106 0.09 4.37 -3.19
N SER A 107 1.23 3.85 -3.62
CA SER A 107 1.40 2.54 -4.27
C SER A 107 2.44 1.73 -3.50
N PHE A 108 2.21 0.43 -3.34
CA PHE A 108 3.12 -0.45 -2.60
C PHE A 108 3.70 -1.51 -3.55
N TYR A 109 5.02 -1.57 -3.65
CA TYR A 109 5.74 -2.61 -4.38
C TYR A 109 6.27 -3.63 -3.38
N TYR A 110 5.92 -4.89 -3.56
CA TYR A 110 6.38 -6.00 -2.74
C TYR A 110 7.46 -6.73 -3.52
N VAL A 111 8.68 -6.75 -2.98
CA VAL A 111 9.78 -7.55 -3.50
C VAL A 111 9.70 -8.90 -2.81
N ILE A 112 9.34 -9.93 -3.58
CA ILE A 112 9.06 -11.27 -3.07
C ILE A 112 10.17 -12.21 -3.52
N ASP A 113 10.76 -12.92 -2.57
CA ASP A 113 11.79 -13.93 -2.84
C ASP A 113 11.17 -15.14 -3.55
N ARG A 114 11.75 -15.52 -4.70
CA ARG A 114 11.36 -16.69 -5.50
C ARG A 114 12.21 -17.92 -5.18
N THR A 115 13.32 -17.74 -4.47
CA THR A 115 14.27 -18.82 -4.16
C THR A 115 13.82 -19.66 -2.97
N SER A 116 13.02 -19.08 -2.08
CA SER A 116 12.38 -19.79 -0.98
C SER A 116 11.02 -20.36 -1.39
N ASN A 117 10.67 -21.52 -0.84
CA ASN A 117 9.38 -22.19 -1.11
C ASN A 117 8.16 -21.44 -0.53
N GLU A 118 8.37 -20.37 0.25
CA GLU A 118 7.34 -19.71 1.05
C GLU A 118 6.95 -18.32 0.51
N GLU A 119 7.50 -17.86 -0.61
CA GLU A 119 7.22 -16.52 -1.21
C GLU A 119 7.26 -15.38 -0.17
N GLN A 120 8.36 -15.28 0.59
CA GLN A 120 8.48 -14.31 1.68
C GLN A 120 8.73 -12.88 1.16
N ILE A 121 8.26 -11.88 1.91
CA ILE A 121 8.50 -10.47 1.58
C ILE A 121 9.94 -10.10 1.95
N ALA A 122 10.80 -9.92 0.94
CA ALA A 122 12.18 -9.49 1.13
C ALA A 122 12.28 -7.98 1.39
N ALA A 123 11.49 -7.17 0.69
CA ALA A 123 11.42 -5.72 0.88
C ALA A 123 10.07 -5.16 0.44
N VAL A 124 9.71 -3.97 0.94
CA VAL A 124 8.56 -3.21 0.46
C VAL A 124 8.99 -1.81 0.04
N VAL A 125 8.52 -1.31 -1.10
CA VAL A 125 8.71 0.08 -1.50
C VAL A 125 7.36 0.80 -1.46
N GLY A 126 7.27 1.86 -0.66
CA GLY A 126 6.12 2.75 -0.61
C GLY A 126 6.34 3.98 -1.47
N GLU A 127 5.69 4.03 -2.63
CA GLU A 127 5.65 5.23 -3.47
C GLU A 127 4.51 6.12 -2.99
N VAL A 128 4.84 7.27 -2.40
CA VAL A 128 3.87 8.24 -1.90
C VAL A 128 3.88 9.44 -2.84
N SER A 129 2.71 9.86 -3.30
CA SER A 129 2.55 11.04 -4.15
C SER A 129 1.66 12.08 -3.49
N ASN A 130 1.91 13.36 -3.77
CA ASN A 130 1.03 14.42 -3.33
C ASN A 130 0.21 14.98 -4.50
N THR A 131 -1.04 15.31 -4.21
CA THR A 131 -1.96 15.98 -5.13
C THR A 131 -2.35 17.30 -4.48
N PRO A 132 -2.30 18.44 -5.18
CA PRO A 132 -2.11 18.61 -6.63
C PRO A 132 -0.66 18.79 -7.11
N TRP A 133 0.33 18.75 -6.21
CA TRP A 133 1.71 19.17 -6.52
C TRP A 133 2.54 18.19 -7.35
N THR A 134 2.01 16.99 -7.62
CA THR A 134 2.63 15.96 -8.48
C THR A 134 4.05 15.55 -8.09
N GLU A 135 4.44 15.82 -6.84
CA GLU A 135 5.68 15.35 -6.24
C GLU A 135 5.51 13.90 -5.78
N MET A 136 6.64 13.20 -5.68
CA MET A 136 6.69 11.78 -5.35
C MET A 136 7.92 11.47 -4.54
N TYR A 137 7.78 10.56 -3.58
CA TYR A 137 8.87 10.04 -2.76
C TYR A 137 8.71 8.54 -2.56
N CYS A 138 9.79 7.78 -2.70
CA CYS A 138 9.80 6.34 -2.42
C CYS A 138 10.50 6.04 -1.10
N TYR A 139 9.79 5.35 -0.21
CA TYR A 139 10.37 4.77 1.01
C TYR A 139 10.75 3.33 0.73
N VAL A 140 12.04 2.99 0.85
CA VAL A 140 12.52 1.61 0.75
C VAL A 140 12.55 0.99 2.14
N LEU A 141 11.69 0.01 2.36
CA LEU A 141 11.50 -0.67 3.63
C LEU A 141 12.24 -1.99 3.60
N HIS A 142 13.46 -1.94 4.12
CA HIS A 142 14.39 -3.06 4.27
C HIS A 142 15.27 -2.79 5.50
N PRO A 143 15.71 -3.81 6.28
CA PRO A 143 16.59 -3.60 7.43
C PRO A 143 17.86 -2.80 7.13
N ASP A 144 18.46 -3.04 5.95
CA ASP A 144 19.67 -2.33 5.50
C ASP A 144 19.40 -1.00 4.79
N SER A 145 18.14 -0.52 4.76
CA SER A 145 17.79 0.71 4.06
C SER A 145 18.38 1.95 4.73
N THR A 146 18.87 2.90 3.92
CA THR A 146 19.33 4.22 4.36
C THR A 146 18.21 5.07 4.96
N ASP A 147 16.94 4.72 4.75
CA ASP A 147 15.78 5.46 5.25
C ASP A 147 15.59 5.32 6.79
N ARG A 148 16.65 5.00 7.55
CA ARG A 148 16.68 4.82 9.01
C ARG A 148 15.53 3.95 9.54
N VAL A 149 15.37 2.80 8.89
CA VAL A 149 14.26 1.90 9.10
C VAL A 149 14.54 0.96 10.28
N LYS A 150 13.62 0.91 11.24
CA LYS A 150 13.60 -0.14 12.28
C LYS A 150 12.59 -1.20 11.86
N VAL A 151 13.01 -2.45 11.80
CA VAL A 151 12.16 -3.57 11.39
C VAL A 151 11.81 -4.44 12.58
N LYS A 152 10.54 -4.82 12.69
CA LYS A 152 10.09 -5.90 13.57
C LYS A 152 9.34 -6.92 12.71
N VAL A 153 9.91 -8.12 12.60
CA VAL A 153 9.27 -9.25 11.95
C VAL A 153 8.73 -10.15 13.04
N ASN A 154 7.42 -10.34 13.09
CA ASN A 154 6.81 -11.28 14.03
C ASN A 154 6.41 -12.55 13.27
N ALA A 155 7.35 -13.48 13.13
CA ALA A 155 7.02 -14.86 12.80
C ALA A 155 6.27 -15.45 14.01
N THR A 156 4.94 -15.47 13.95
CA THR A 156 4.13 -15.81 15.13
C THR A 156 4.17 -17.33 15.33
N ALA A 157 4.90 -17.77 16.36
CA ALA A 157 4.98 -19.17 16.78
C ALA A 157 3.61 -19.71 17.23
N THR A 158 3.36 -20.98 16.92
CA THR A 158 2.16 -21.76 17.24
C THR A 158 1.84 -21.76 18.73
N THR A 159 0.81 -21.01 19.16
CA THR A 159 0.27 -21.12 20.53
C THR A 159 -0.80 -22.22 20.57
N THR A 160 -0.45 -23.38 21.10
CA THR A 160 -1.41 -24.43 21.48
C THR A 160 -2.19 -23.97 22.72
N MET A 161 -3.42 -23.48 22.54
CA MET A 161 -4.36 -23.31 23.65
C MET A 161 -5.24 -24.55 23.78
N ASN A 162 -4.99 -25.34 24.84
CA ASN A 162 -5.92 -26.36 25.31
C ASN A 162 -7.04 -25.69 26.11
N SER A 163 -8.24 -25.59 25.54
CA SER A 163 -9.45 -25.21 26.29
C SER A 163 -10.18 -26.47 26.76
N GLN A 164 -9.98 -26.86 28.02
CA GLN A 164 -10.90 -27.72 28.75
C GLN A 164 -12.08 -26.88 29.29
N GLN A 165 -13.26 -27.17 28.75
CA GLN A 165 -14.54 -27.31 29.44
C GLN A 165 -15.07 -26.16 30.33
N LEU A 166 -16.12 -25.49 29.85
CA LEU A 166 -17.27 -25.14 30.71
C LEU A 166 -18.53 -24.96 29.85
N THR A 167 -19.40 -25.97 29.82
CA THR A 167 -20.80 -25.82 29.39
C THR A 167 -21.71 -26.30 30.51
N THR A 168 -22.36 -25.32 31.12
CA THR A 168 -23.60 -25.42 31.91
C THR A 168 -24.70 -26.14 31.12
N ALA A 169 -25.42 -27.09 31.74
CA ALA A 169 -26.87 -27.18 31.62
C ALA A 169 -27.50 -28.12 32.66
N SER A 170 -28.52 -27.56 33.31
CA SER A 170 -29.60 -28.17 34.08
C SER A 170 -30.24 -29.39 33.40
N THR A 171 -30.58 -30.42 34.19
CA THR A 171 -31.67 -31.37 33.88
C THR A 171 -32.34 -31.85 35.16
N LYS A 172 -33.67 -31.76 35.23
CA LYS A 172 -34.53 -32.59 36.08
C LYS A 172 -35.71 -33.11 35.25
N GLU A 173 -36.01 -34.39 35.46
CA GLU A 173 -37.27 -35.11 35.18
C GLU A 173 -37.62 -35.41 33.70
N LYS A 174 -38.23 -36.53 33.29
CA LYS A 174 -38.60 -37.87 33.83
C LYS A 174 -39.20 -38.68 32.63
N GLU A 175 -39.50 -39.97 32.85
CA GLU A 175 -40.25 -40.94 32.00
C GLU A 175 -39.48 -41.61 30.85
N LYS A 176 -39.34 -42.95 30.68
CA LYS A 176 -40.09 -44.22 30.92
C LYS A 176 -40.74 -44.76 29.63
N ALA A 177 -40.13 -45.79 29.03
CA ALA A 177 -40.72 -47.00 28.39
C ALA A 177 -39.61 -47.73 27.59
N THR A 178 -39.20 -48.97 27.93
CA THR A 178 -39.72 -50.31 27.57
C THR A 178 -39.26 -50.86 26.20
N ASN A 179 -38.41 -51.91 26.28
CA ASN A 179 -38.17 -53.10 25.41
C ASN A 179 -37.86 -52.97 23.90
N THR A 180 -36.74 -53.56 23.46
CA THR A 180 -36.65 -54.87 22.74
C THR A 180 -35.35 -54.98 21.90
N THR A 181 -34.61 -56.05 22.17
CA THR A 181 -33.74 -56.93 21.33
C THR A 181 -33.30 -56.48 19.93
N ALA A 182 -31.98 -56.45 19.68
CA ALA A 182 -31.28 -57.17 18.58
C ALA A 182 -29.78 -56.81 18.52
N ASN A 183 -28.97 -57.82 18.19
CA ASN A 183 -27.52 -57.79 17.98
C ASN A 183 -27.09 -56.84 16.85
N GLU A 184 -25.89 -56.25 16.94
CA GLU A 184 -24.75 -56.49 16.03
C GLU A 184 -23.63 -55.41 16.14
N HIS A 185 -22.40 -55.89 16.06
CA HIS A 185 -21.08 -55.24 15.88
C HIS A 185 -20.94 -53.70 15.92
N GLU A 186 -20.25 -53.21 16.95
CA GLU A 186 -19.63 -51.86 16.97
C GLU A 186 -18.15 -51.94 16.54
N GLN A 187 -17.84 -51.36 15.37
CA GLN A 187 -16.50 -50.91 15.00
C GLN A 187 -16.14 -49.60 15.74
N PRO A 188 -14.86 -49.31 16.02
CA PRO A 188 -14.48 -48.07 16.69
C PRO A 188 -14.69 -46.85 15.77
N LYS A 189 -15.54 -45.91 16.21
CA LYS A 189 -15.71 -44.58 15.59
C LYS A 189 -14.43 -43.76 15.75
N ASN A 190 -13.68 -43.59 14.67
CA ASN A 190 -12.63 -42.59 14.54
C ASN A 190 -13.23 -41.19 14.77
N THR A 191 -12.91 -40.59 15.91
CA THR A 191 -13.25 -39.21 16.21
C THR A 191 -12.19 -38.34 15.54
N THR A 192 -12.46 -37.89 14.31
CA THR A 192 -11.62 -36.92 13.61
C THR A 192 -11.73 -35.57 14.33
N THR A 193 -10.73 -35.24 15.14
CA THR A 193 -10.56 -33.90 15.72
C THR A 193 -10.19 -32.94 14.59
N THR A 194 -11.17 -32.26 14.00
CA THR A 194 -10.95 -31.22 13.00
C THR A 194 -10.32 -30.00 13.70
N THR A 195 -8.99 -29.96 13.71
CA THR A 195 -8.23 -28.80 14.19
C THR A 195 -8.22 -27.78 13.05
N THR A 196 -9.12 -26.81 13.09
CA THR A 196 -9.16 -25.71 12.13
C THR A 196 -8.05 -24.72 12.45
N THR A 197 -6.83 -24.99 11.96
CA THR A 197 -5.70 -24.08 12.04
C THR A 197 -5.96 -22.90 11.09
N LYS A 198 -6.21 -21.70 11.63
CA LYS A 198 -6.24 -20.48 10.81
C LYS A 198 -4.85 -20.24 10.22
N PRO A 199 -4.71 -19.92 8.92
CA PRO A 199 -3.40 -19.66 8.32
C PRO A 199 -2.78 -18.41 8.95
N LEU A 200 -1.52 -18.55 9.36
CA LEU A 200 -0.71 -17.49 9.95
C LEU A 200 -0.27 -16.52 8.83
N LEU A 201 -0.69 -15.25 8.96
CA LEU A 201 -0.30 -14.18 8.04
C LEU A 201 1.09 -13.68 8.40
N GLU A 202 2.01 -13.62 7.44
CA GLU A 202 3.28 -12.89 7.58
C GLU A 202 2.98 -11.44 7.93
N LYS A 203 3.50 -10.98 9.07
CA LYS A 203 3.37 -9.60 9.57
C LYS A 203 4.75 -8.97 9.63
N VAL A 204 4.92 -7.86 8.90
CA VAL A 204 6.15 -7.08 8.89
C VAL A 204 5.85 -5.65 9.29
N GLU A 205 6.63 -5.13 10.24
CA GLU A 205 6.48 -3.78 10.78
C GLU A 205 7.75 -2.97 10.55
N TYR A 206 7.56 -1.73 10.10
CA TYR A 206 8.62 -0.77 9.79
C TYR A 206 8.36 0.53 10.53
N SER A 207 9.39 1.08 11.18
CA SER A 207 9.35 2.41 11.80
C SER A 207 10.47 3.28 11.24
N PHE A 208 10.13 4.41 10.61
CA PHE A 208 11.07 5.28 9.89
C PHE A 208 10.60 6.74 9.91
N PRO A 209 11.50 7.72 9.73
CA PRO A 209 11.12 9.13 9.74
C PRO A 209 10.29 9.50 8.50
N LYS A 210 9.26 10.34 8.70
CA LYS A 210 8.54 11.00 7.60
C LYS A 210 9.44 12.03 6.92
N GLU A 211 9.77 11.81 5.65
CA GLU A 211 10.66 12.68 4.85
C GLU A 211 9.93 13.34 3.66
N PHE A 212 8.62 13.09 3.50
CA PHE A 212 7.79 13.67 2.44
C PHE A 212 6.58 14.47 2.97
N HIS A 213 6.32 15.64 2.39
CA HIS A 213 5.21 16.52 2.76
C HIS A 213 3.96 16.21 1.91
N VAL A 214 2.96 15.57 2.56
CA VAL A 214 1.76 15.05 1.89
C VAL A 214 0.50 15.87 2.10
N SER A 215 0.49 16.78 3.08
CA SER A 215 -0.71 17.56 3.43
C SER A 215 -0.31 18.90 4.05
N PRO A 216 -0.97 20.00 3.65
CA PRO A 216 -0.73 21.34 4.21
C PRO A 216 -1.22 21.51 5.65
N PHE A 217 -1.83 20.49 6.24
CA PHE A 217 -2.28 20.50 7.64
C PHE A 217 -1.52 19.49 8.50
N MET A 218 -0.37 19.01 8.01
CA MET A 218 0.41 17.95 8.67
C MET A 218 1.90 18.23 8.61
N GLU A 219 2.51 18.32 9.79
CA GLU A 219 3.94 18.61 9.93
C GLU A 219 4.85 17.47 9.44
N MET A 220 6.15 17.75 9.41
CA MET A 220 7.20 16.76 9.12
C MET A 220 7.67 15.98 10.36
N ASP A 221 7.36 16.45 11.57
CA ASP A 221 7.80 15.87 12.84
C ASP A 221 7.06 14.58 13.23
N TYR A 222 7.07 13.58 12.35
CA TYR A 222 6.46 12.27 12.59
C TYR A 222 7.42 11.12 12.27
N TRP A 223 7.29 10.06 13.06
CA TRP A 223 7.63 8.70 12.67
C TRP A 223 6.44 8.10 11.92
N TYR A 224 6.73 7.42 10.82
CA TYR A 224 5.82 6.47 10.19
C TYR A 224 6.04 5.09 10.78
N ASP A 225 4.97 4.51 11.31
CA ASP A 225 4.90 3.12 11.75
C ASP A 225 4.01 2.36 10.77
N TRP A 226 4.63 1.71 9.78
CA TRP A 226 3.94 0.96 8.74
C TRP A 226 3.90 -0.52 9.08
N THR A 227 2.73 -1.13 8.97
CA THR A 227 2.53 -2.57 9.18
C THR A 227 1.94 -3.18 7.92
N PHE A 228 2.56 -4.24 7.43
CA PHE A 228 2.10 -5.03 6.30
C PHE A 228 1.72 -6.42 6.80
N ILE A 229 0.54 -6.89 6.42
CA ILE A 229 0.01 -8.20 6.80
C ILE A 229 -0.48 -8.88 5.54
N GLY A 230 0.09 -10.06 5.25
CA GLY A 230 -0.20 -10.84 4.05
C GLY A 230 0.66 -10.44 2.85
N VAL A 231 0.86 -11.41 1.95
CA VAL A 231 1.67 -11.26 0.73
C VAL A 231 0.76 -11.19 -0.49
N PRO A 232 0.78 -10.10 -1.28
CA PRO A 232 0.03 -10.03 -2.52
C PRO A 232 0.55 -11.05 -3.54
N GLY A 233 -0.34 -11.81 -4.18
CA GLY A 233 0.03 -12.80 -5.19
C GLY A 233 0.32 -14.20 -4.66
N ALA A 234 0.56 -14.36 -3.35
CA ALA A 234 0.78 -15.68 -2.75
C ALA A 234 -0.36 -16.66 -3.06
N GLY A 235 0.01 -17.85 -3.55
CA GLY A 235 -0.90 -18.93 -3.92
C GLY A 235 -1.62 -18.79 -5.26
N ALA A 236 -1.22 -17.86 -6.14
CA ALA A 236 -1.76 -17.78 -7.50
C ALA A 236 -1.38 -19.01 -8.39
N ASP A 237 -0.26 -19.66 -8.11
CA ASP A 237 0.30 -20.73 -8.96
C ASP A 237 -0.14 -22.16 -8.58
N GLN A 238 -1.01 -22.35 -7.59
CA GLN A 238 -1.49 -23.68 -7.18
C GLN A 238 -2.60 -24.25 -8.08
N SER A 239 -2.55 -24.02 -9.39
CA SER A 239 -3.50 -24.61 -10.33
C SER A 239 -3.14 -26.04 -10.80
N PHE A 240 -2.01 -26.62 -10.35
CA PHE A 240 -1.58 -27.94 -10.83
C PHE A 240 -0.95 -28.90 -9.81
N SER A 241 -1.26 -28.78 -8.52
CA SER A 241 -0.87 -29.82 -7.55
C SER A 241 -1.92 -30.00 -6.47
N SER A 242 -2.79 -30.98 -6.71
CA SER A 242 -3.69 -31.56 -5.72
C SER A 242 -2.87 -32.25 -4.62
N SER A 243 -2.66 -31.57 -3.49
CA SER A 243 -2.64 -32.11 -2.11
C SER A 243 -1.85 -31.22 -1.14
N SER A 244 -2.40 -30.08 -0.75
CA SER A 244 -2.30 -29.55 0.63
C SER A 244 -3.13 -28.28 0.75
N SER A 245 -4.13 -28.32 1.62
CA SER A 245 -5.02 -27.19 1.90
C SER A 245 -4.28 -26.14 2.73
N MET A 246 -3.45 -25.33 2.10
CA MET A 246 -2.92 -24.10 2.68
C MET A 246 -3.77 -22.95 2.14
N SER A 247 -4.78 -22.50 2.89
CA SER A 247 -5.57 -21.32 2.53
C SER A 247 -4.66 -20.10 2.55
N SER A 248 -4.20 -19.70 1.36
CA SER A 248 -3.38 -18.51 1.20
C SER A 248 -4.15 -17.30 1.74
N PRO A 249 -3.46 -16.34 2.39
CA PRO A 249 -4.12 -15.17 2.92
C PRO A 249 -4.81 -14.37 1.82
N THR A 250 -6.14 -14.37 1.85
CA THR A 250 -6.96 -13.63 0.89
C THR A 250 -6.96 -12.13 1.14
N THR A 251 -6.45 -11.68 2.28
CA THR A 251 -6.58 -10.29 2.72
C THR A 251 -5.20 -9.69 2.93
N ILE A 252 -4.97 -8.55 2.28
CA ILE A 252 -3.79 -7.70 2.49
C ILE A 252 -4.21 -6.56 3.38
N THR A 253 -3.49 -6.34 4.48
CA THR A 253 -3.71 -5.19 5.35
C THR A 253 -2.44 -4.34 5.41
N VAL A 254 -2.60 -3.04 5.15
CA VAL A 254 -1.56 -2.03 5.36
C VAL A 254 -2.06 -1.03 6.41
N ILE A 255 -1.29 -0.84 7.47
CA ILE A 255 -1.58 0.15 8.52
C ILE A 255 -0.47 1.18 8.49
N ASN A 256 -0.82 2.45 8.43
CA ASN A 256 0.10 3.57 8.57
C ASN A 256 -0.28 4.37 9.81
N THR A 257 0.56 4.35 10.83
CA THR A 257 0.41 5.15 12.04
C THR A 257 1.46 6.26 12.09
N LEU A 258 1.02 7.47 12.39
CA LEU A 258 1.88 8.64 12.59
C LEU A 258 2.03 8.90 14.08
N ARG A 259 3.29 8.88 14.51
CA ARG A 259 3.69 9.10 15.89
C ARG A 259 4.62 10.30 15.96
N ARG A 260 4.25 11.32 16.74
CA ARG A 260 5.01 12.57 16.84
C ARG A 260 6.40 12.29 17.41
N ARG A 261 7.49 12.77 16.77
CA ARG A 261 8.85 12.39 17.21
C ARG A 261 9.23 13.00 18.56
N SER A 262 8.71 14.19 18.85
CA SER A 262 8.98 14.91 20.10
C SER A 262 8.31 14.30 21.33
N THR A 263 7.13 13.70 21.19
CA THR A 263 6.32 13.23 22.34
C THR A 263 6.02 11.74 22.33
N ASP A 264 6.37 11.04 21.25
CA ASP A 264 6.04 9.63 21.02
C ASP A 264 4.53 9.31 20.97
N ARG A 265 3.69 10.34 20.88
CA ARG A 265 2.24 10.19 20.87
C ARG A 265 1.74 9.83 19.48
N VAL A 266 0.85 8.84 19.42
CA VAL A 266 0.08 8.53 18.20
C VAL A 266 -0.96 9.61 17.95
N GLU A 267 -0.91 10.23 16.78
CA GLU A 267 -1.82 11.32 16.40
C GLU A 267 -2.74 10.96 15.23
N PHE A 268 -2.33 10.02 14.38
CA PHE A 268 -3.13 9.59 13.24
C PHE A 268 -2.85 8.13 12.88
N THR A 269 -3.89 7.39 12.52
CA THR A 269 -3.77 6.02 12.00
C THR A 269 -4.71 5.84 10.81
N ALA A 270 -4.15 5.40 9.69
CA ALA A 270 -4.88 4.97 8.51
C ALA A 270 -4.73 3.46 8.31
N LYS A 271 -5.82 2.79 7.94
CA LYS A 271 -5.85 1.35 7.69
C LYS A 271 -6.46 1.08 6.33
N LEU A 272 -5.70 0.39 5.48
CA LEU A 272 -6.13 -0.17 4.21
C LEU A 272 -6.29 -1.68 4.38
N VAL A 273 -7.49 -2.19 4.13
CA VAL A 273 -7.78 -3.63 4.08
C VAL A 273 -8.29 -3.95 2.70
N VAL A 274 -7.66 -4.91 2.02
CA VAL A 274 -8.03 -5.32 0.67
C VAL A 274 -8.23 -6.81 0.64
N ASP A 275 -9.43 -7.23 0.25
CA ASP A 275 -9.76 -8.64 0.03
C ASP A 275 -9.56 -9.02 -1.44
N ARG A 276 -8.86 -10.13 -1.65
CA ARG A 276 -8.59 -10.72 -2.96
C ARG A 276 -9.89 -11.16 -3.59
N ASN A 277 -10.13 -10.65 -4.78
CA ASN A 277 -11.20 -11.07 -5.65
C ASN A 277 -10.59 -11.56 -6.96
N SER A 278 -11.12 -12.65 -7.51
CA SER A 278 -10.69 -13.15 -8.81
C SER A 278 -10.96 -12.10 -9.89
N LEU A 279 -10.02 -11.97 -10.82
CA LEU A 279 -10.10 -11.12 -12.01
C LEU A 279 -11.05 -11.74 -13.05
N THR A 280 -12.34 -11.84 -12.71
CA THR A 280 -13.37 -12.24 -13.68
C THR A 280 -13.68 -11.06 -14.61
N PRO A 281 -14.04 -11.28 -15.88
CA PRO A 281 -14.39 -10.20 -16.80
C PRO A 281 -15.47 -9.26 -16.22
N TRP A 282 -16.45 -9.83 -15.52
CA TRP A 282 -17.51 -9.07 -14.86
C TRP A 282 -16.98 -8.18 -13.74
N ASN A 283 -16.14 -8.73 -12.85
CA ASN A 283 -15.55 -7.95 -11.76
C ASN A 283 -14.69 -6.81 -12.30
N ILE A 284 -13.93 -7.05 -13.37
CA ILE A 284 -13.11 -6.04 -14.03
C ILE A 284 -14.02 -4.93 -14.57
N VAL A 285 -15.02 -5.24 -15.41
CA VAL A 285 -15.95 -4.25 -15.97
C VAL A 285 -16.65 -3.43 -14.88
N TRP A 286 -17.10 -4.09 -13.81
CA TRP A 286 -17.73 -3.40 -12.69
C TRP A 286 -16.78 -2.43 -11.97
N GLN A 287 -15.53 -2.86 -11.71
CA GLN A 287 -14.52 -2.00 -11.10
C GLN A 287 -14.14 -0.83 -12.03
N MET A 288 -14.16 -1.04 -13.34
CA MET A 288 -13.86 0.00 -14.33
C MET A 288 -14.88 1.14 -14.37
N ILE A 289 -16.15 0.85 -14.11
CA ILE A 289 -17.18 1.89 -14.00
C ILE A 289 -17.14 2.55 -12.62
N ARG A 290 -16.98 1.72 -11.58
CA ARG A 290 -17.03 2.16 -10.18
C ARG A 290 -15.85 3.05 -9.81
N LEU A 291 -14.62 2.61 -10.06
CA LEU A 291 -13.41 3.26 -9.53
C LEU A 291 -13.20 4.71 -10.01
N PRO A 292 -13.40 5.07 -11.29
CA PRO A 292 -13.26 6.46 -11.73
C PRO A 292 -14.22 7.41 -11.00
N ILE A 293 -15.49 6.99 -10.83
CA ILE A 293 -16.51 7.78 -10.13
C ILE A 293 -16.11 7.99 -8.68
N PHE A 294 -15.67 6.92 -8.00
CA PHE A 294 -15.18 7.04 -6.61
C PHE A 294 -13.94 7.91 -6.50
N CYS A 295 -12.99 7.84 -7.44
CA CYS A 295 -11.80 8.70 -7.42
C CYS A 295 -12.19 10.19 -7.55
N LEU A 296 -13.13 10.51 -8.45
CA LEU A 296 -13.64 11.87 -8.61
C LEU A 296 -14.34 12.36 -7.34
N ILE A 297 -15.23 11.54 -6.76
CA ILE A 297 -15.92 11.86 -5.50
C ILE A 297 -14.91 12.12 -4.38
N ILE A 298 -13.92 11.23 -4.23
CA ILE A 298 -12.89 11.37 -3.19
C ILE A 298 -12.12 12.66 -3.38
N GLN A 299 -11.74 13.02 -4.61
CA GLN A 299 -11.03 14.27 -4.87
C GLN A 299 -11.85 15.49 -4.47
N VAL A 300 -13.12 15.57 -4.88
CA VAL A 300 -13.97 16.69 -4.46
C VAL A 300 -14.10 16.72 -2.94
N TRP A 301 -14.26 15.55 -2.31
CA TRP A 301 -14.45 15.43 -0.87
C TRP A 301 -13.22 15.84 -0.05
N ILE A 302 -12.01 15.43 -0.44
CA ILE A 302 -10.77 15.79 0.28
C ILE A 302 -10.52 17.30 0.22
N HIS A 303 -10.80 17.95 -0.92
CA HIS A 303 -10.64 19.40 -1.06
C HIS A 303 -11.73 20.16 -0.29
N TYR A 304 -12.96 19.65 -0.28
CA TYR A 304 -14.03 20.19 0.56
C TYR A 304 -13.67 20.12 2.05
N GLN A 305 -13.17 18.98 2.53
CA GLN A 305 -12.71 18.84 3.91
C GLN A 305 -11.51 19.73 4.22
N ALA A 306 -10.55 19.85 3.30
CA ALA A 306 -9.44 20.80 3.43
C ALA A 306 -9.93 22.24 3.62
N ALA A 307 -10.93 22.67 2.85
CA ALA A 307 -11.55 23.99 3.00
C ALA A 307 -12.25 24.16 4.36
N LEU A 308 -12.92 23.12 4.86
CA LEU A 308 -13.52 23.14 6.21
C LEU A 308 -12.47 23.21 7.32
N LEU A 309 -11.35 22.48 7.20
CA LEU A 309 -10.23 22.53 8.15
C LEU A 309 -9.59 23.92 8.17
N PHE A 310 -9.40 24.50 6.98
CA PHE A 310 -8.95 25.88 6.84
C PHE A 310 -9.91 26.88 7.51
N ALA A 311 -11.21 26.75 7.26
CA ALA A 311 -12.23 27.60 7.87
C ALA A 311 -12.32 27.44 9.40
N LYS A 312 -11.95 26.27 9.93
CA LYS A 312 -11.81 26.01 11.38
C LYS A 312 -10.53 26.59 11.99
N GLY A 313 -9.65 27.19 11.19
CA GLY A 313 -8.43 27.84 11.67
C GLY A 313 -7.28 26.88 11.97
N ILE A 314 -7.28 25.67 11.37
CA ILE A 314 -6.12 24.77 11.49
C ILE A 314 -4.89 25.44 10.88
N VAL A 315 -3.76 25.27 11.56
CA VAL A 315 -2.47 25.84 11.15
C VAL A 315 -2.07 25.24 9.80
N TYR A 316 -1.77 26.12 8.85
CA TYR A 316 -1.20 25.75 7.58
C TYR A 316 0.30 25.54 7.75
N VAL A 317 0.78 24.39 7.30
CA VAL A 317 2.20 24.03 7.27
C VAL A 317 2.67 24.18 5.82
N PRO A 318 3.54 25.17 5.52
CA PRO A 318 4.07 25.33 4.18
C PRO A 318 5.00 24.16 3.82
N HIS A 319 5.19 23.95 2.52
CA HIS A 319 6.17 22.99 2.05
C HIS A 319 7.59 23.38 2.51
N PRO A 320 8.46 22.41 2.83
CA PRO A 320 9.86 22.68 3.14
C PRO A 320 10.54 23.43 1.98
N GLN A 321 11.35 24.44 2.31
CA GLN A 321 12.06 25.24 1.29
C GLN A 321 13.00 24.35 0.46
N GLY A 322 12.90 24.46 -0.87
CA GLY A 322 13.73 23.71 -1.82
C GLY A 322 13.12 22.43 -2.39
N SER A 323 11.94 22.01 -1.91
CA SER A 323 11.17 20.90 -2.51
C SER A 323 9.96 21.39 -3.33
N GLU A 324 9.84 22.69 -3.57
CA GLU A 324 8.66 23.31 -4.18
C GLU A 324 8.63 23.13 -5.71
N THR A 325 7.58 22.49 -6.22
CA THR A 325 7.20 22.59 -7.63
C THR A 325 6.61 23.97 -7.96
N THR A 326 6.67 24.40 -9.22
CA THR A 326 6.04 25.66 -9.69
C THR A 326 4.57 25.78 -9.27
N ALA A 327 3.84 24.65 -9.26
CA ALA A 327 2.46 24.58 -8.80
C ALA A 327 2.32 24.90 -7.29
N SER A 328 3.26 24.41 -6.46
CA SER A 328 3.26 24.64 -5.02
C SER A 328 3.51 26.10 -4.66
N THR A 329 4.46 26.74 -5.33
CA THR A 329 4.77 28.15 -5.13
C THR A 329 3.61 29.06 -5.55
N ILE A 330 2.91 28.74 -6.64
CA ILE A 330 1.72 29.49 -7.08
C ILE A 330 0.61 29.39 -6.03
N ILE A 331 0.30 28.18 -5.57
CA ILE A 331 -0.75 27.97 -4.56
C ILE A 331 -0.40 28.70 -3.27
N ALA A 332 0.85 28.58 -2.79
CA ALA A 332 1.31 29.30 -1.61
C ALA A 332 1.11 30.81 -1.76
N THR A 333 1.51 31.38 -2.90
CA THR A 333 1.37 32.82 -3.21
C THR A 333 -0.10 33.26 -3.21
N VAL A 334 -0.99 32.47 -3.82
CA VAL A 334 -2.44 32.74 -3.84
C VAL A 334 -3.05 32.70 -2.44
N MET A 335 -2.54 31.84 -1.55
CA MET A 335 -3.10 31.67 -0.20
C MET A 335 -2.66 32.76 0.80
N ILE A 336 -1.57 33.48 0.56
CA ILE A 336 -1.08 34.59 1.41
C ILE A 336 -2.17 35.61 1.79
N PRO A 337 -2.92 36.21 0.84
CA PRO A 337 -3.97 37.17 1.18
C PRO A 337 -5.12 36.56 1.98
N PHE A 338 -5.45 35.27 1.77
CA PHE A 338 -6.48 34.58 2.54
C PHE A 338 -6.05 34.36 4.00
N PHE A 339 -4.77 34.05 4.23
CA PHE A 339 -4.21 33.97 5.58
C PHE A 339 -4.25 35.32 6.29
N ALA A 340 -3.79 36.38 5.62
CA ALA A 340 -3.82 37.73 6.19
C ALA A 340 -5.24 38.17 6.56
N LEU A 341 -6.23 37.90 5.70
CA LEU A 341 -7.63 38.22 5.98
C LEU A 341 -8.20 37.37 7.13
N ARG A 342 -7.92 36.07 7.16
CA ARG A 342 -8.34 35.19 8.26
C ARG A 342 -7.77 35.66 9.59
N ASP A 343 -6.48 36.00 9.62
CA ASP A 343 -5.80 36.44 10.83
C ASP A 343 -6.37 37.79 11.31
N LEU A 344 -6.69 38.71 10.40
CA LEU A 344 -7.42 39.95 10.71
C LEU A 344 -8.80 39.66 11.35
N VAL A 345 -9.59 38.76 10.75
CA VAL A 345 -10.92 38.37 11.27
C VAL A 345 -10.82 37.64 12.62
N ALA A 346 -9.78 36.83 12.82
CA ALA A 346 -9.52 36.15 14.08
C ALA A 346 -9.13 37.14 15.20
N VAL A 347 -8.32 38.15 14.88
CA VAL A 347 -7.99 39.26 15.80
C VAL A 347 -9.24 40.05 16.17
N ASP A 348 -10.11 40.37 15.20
CA ASP A 348 -11.36 41.09 15.45
C ASP A 348 -12.33 40.30 16.35
N LYS A 349 -12.45 38.97 16.14
CA LYS A 349 -13.23 38.07 17.01
C LYS A 349 -12.69 37.99 18.44
N ASN A 350 -11.37 38.02 18.62
CA ASN A 350 -10.76 38.02 19.95
C ASN A 350 -10.84 39.39 20.64
N ASN A 351 -10.87 40.49 19.87
CA ASN A 351 -10.99 41.86 20.39
C ASN A 351 -12.43 42.29 20.67
N ASN A 352 -13.45 41.52 20.26
CA ASN A 352 -14.85 41.81 20.53
C ASN A 352 -15.62 40.60 21.12
N PRO A 353 -15.55 40.35 22.45
CA PRO A 353 -16.18 39.19 23.10
C PRO A 353 -17.71 39.31 23.26
N LYS A 354 -18.35 40.39 22.80
CA LYS A 354 -19.79 40.64 22.96
C LYS A 354 -20.61 39.97 21.84
N GLY A 355 -20.75 38.65 21.91
CA GLY A 355 -21.63 37.91 20.99
C GLY A 355 -22.03 36.50 21.42
N LYS A 356 -21.61 36.02 22.59
CA LYS A 356 -22.10 34.76 23.20
C LYS A 356 -22.84 35.03 24.49
N MET A 357 -23.98 35.73 24.40
CA MET A 357 -25.12 35.58 25.30
C MET A 357 -26.33 36.22 24.60
N ALA A 358 -27.14 35.38 23.97
CA ALA A 358 -28.58 35.54 23.78
C ALA A 358 -29.12 34.20 23.30
#